data_AF-A0A8T5M9Z2-F1
#
_entry.id   AF-A0A8T5M9Z2-F1
#
_cell.length_a   1.000
_cell.length_b   1.000
_cell.length_c   1.000
_cell.angle_alpha   90.00
_cell.angle_beta   90.00
_cell.angle_gamma   90.00
#
_symmetry.space_group_name_H-M   'P 1'
#
loop_
_entity.id
_entity.type
_entity.pdbx_description
1 polymer ?
#
loop_
_entity_poly.entity_id
_entity_poly.type
_entity_poly.pdbx_seq_one_letter_code
_entity_poly.pdbx_strand_id
1 'polypeptide(L)'
;MSVNQHFKVIYKGVKKAYEVAERARAKGLDPVSKVETPVATSLAEKAVGLISVVYPQLGDKKIINRILELEKEHGQLNTAVSFKIAEEIAREKFCKFESLLQAMDAGIRVGFAYITLGVVSSPIEGFTTLKIGKTRKGEDHLIAYFSGPIRSAGTTAGCVVLMLIDYLRETFGFAKYDPDEQEVRRYVTENYDYHERVTNLQYLPTEEEIVFLAKNLPIQISGDPTENREVSNYKDLDRVETNFIRGGMCLIFSEGLAQKAQKGLRLLKGVKEKGFKATG
;
A
#
# COMPACT_ATOMS: atom_id res chain seq x y z
N MET A 1 14.52 -27.41 -28.07
CA MET A 1 15.10 -26.36 -27.21
C MET A 1 14.55 -26.55 -25.81
N SER A 2 15.38 -26.70 -24.78
CA SER A 2 14.89 -26.81 -23.41
C SER A 2 14.35 -25.46 -22.90
N VAL A 3 13.48 -25.48 -21.88
CA VAL A 3 12.96 -24.25 -21.24
C VAL A 3 14.11 -23.32 -20.81
N ASN A 4 15.18 -23.88 -20.25
CA ASN A 4 16.37 -23.12 -19.85
C ASN A 4 17.10 -22.51 -21.05
N GLN A 5 17.19 -23.22 -22.18
CA GLN A 5 17.77 -22.65 -23.40
C GLN A 5 16.89 -21.53 -23.97
N HIS A 6 15.56 -21.68 -23.91
CA HIS A 6 14.62 -20.65 -24.35
C HIS A 6 14.80 -19.35 -23.54
N PHE A 7 14.85 -19.44 -22.21
CA PHE A 7 15.10 -18.27 -21.35
C PHE A 7 16.46 -17.61 -21.62
N LYS A 8 17.51 -18.40 -21.91
CA LYS A 8 18.82 -17.84 -22.31
C LYS A 8 18.74 -17.04 -23.61
N VAL A 9 17.94 -17.50 -24.58
CA VAL A 9 17.72 -16.77 -25.85
C VAL A 9 17.01 -15.45 -25.59
N ILE A 10 15.93 -15.46 -24.80
CA ILE A 10 15.19 -14.24 -24.42
C ILE A 10 16.13 -13.26 -23.70
N TYR A 11 16.87 -13.73 -22.70
CA TYR A 11 17.80 -12.90 -21.92
C TYR A 11 18.86 -12.25 -22.80
N LYS A 12 19.41 -12.98 -23.77
CA LYS A 12 20.36 -12.42 -24.75
C LYS A 12 19.74 -11.31 -25.60
N GLY A 13 18.48 -11.48 -26.00
CA GLY A 13 17.71 -10.45 -26.71
C GLY A 13 17.50 -9.19 -25.88
N VAL A 14 17.05 -9.35 -24.63
CA VAL A 14 16.87 -8.24 -23.67
C VAL A 14 18.18 -7.50 -23.45
N LYS A 15 19.29 -8.22 -23.22
CA LYS A 15 20.61 -7.59 -23.03
C LYS A 15 21.03 -6.73 -24.22
N LYS A 16 20.82 -7.22 -25.44
CA LYS A 16 21.14 -6.47 -26.67
C LYS A 16 20.32 -5.18 -26.78
N ALA A 17 19.04 -5.22 -26.39
CA ALA A 17 18.19 -4.04 -26.36
C ALA A 17 18.65 -3.03 -25.28
N TYR A 18 19.00 -3.51 -24.08
CA TYR A 18 19.55 -2.68 -23.01
C TYR A 18 20.85 -1.96 -23.42
N GLU A 19 21.78 -2.65 -24.08
CA GLU A 19 23.04 -2.05 -24.55
C GLU A 19 22.81 -0.90 -25.55
N VAL A 20 21.74 -0.96 -26.34
CA VAL A 20 21.35 0.15 -27.23
C VAL A 20 20.76 1.29 -26.42
N ALA A 21 19.85 1.00 -25.49
CA ALA A 21 19.19 2.00 -24.66
C ALA A 21 20.18 2.75 -23.74
N GLU A 22 21.13 2.05 -23.11
CA GLU A 22 22.16 2.67 -22.27
C GLU A 22 23.05 3.63 -23.06
N ARG A 23 23.47 3.23 -24.27
CA ARG A 23 24.26 4.12 -25.15
C ARG A 23 23.46 5.35 -25.60
N ALA A 24 22.14 5.23 -25.74
CA ALA A 24 21.27 6.36 -26.06
C ALA A 24 21.14 7.31 -24.85
N ARG A 25 20.81 6.77 -23.68
CA ARG A 25 20.67 7.54 -22.43
C ARG A 25 21.96 8.24 -22.03
N ALA A 26 23.12 7.62 -22.22
CA ALA A 26 24.42 8.20 -21.94
C ALA A 26 24.74 9.48 -22.74
N LYS A 27 23.97 9.80 -23.80
CA LYS A 27 24.11 11.07 -24.54
C LYS A 27 23.58 12.28 -23.77
N GLY A 28 22.85 12.08 -22.66
CA GLY A 28 22.32 13.17 -21.83
C GLY A 28 21.19 13.97 -22.49
N LEU A 29 20.45 13.36 -23.42
CA LEU A 29 19.33 13.98 -24.14
C LEU A 29 17.96 13.72 -23.47
N ASP A 30 17.94 12.87 -22.45
CA ASP A 30 16.75 12.44 -21.69
C ASP A 30 16.85 12.90 -20.22
N PRO A 31 15.76 12.88 -19.43
CA PRO A 31 15.76 13.33 -18.03
C PRO A 31 16.82 12.69 -17.13
N VAL A 32 17.24 11.45 -17.46
CA VAL A 32 18.36 10.77 -16.80
C VAL A 32 19.25 10.06 -17.81
N SER A 33 20.54 9.94 -17.47
CA SER A 33 21.60 9.42 -18.35
C SER A 33 21.78 7.90 -18.31
N LYS A 34 20.83 7.16 -17.72
CA LYS A 34 20.83 5.69 -17.60
C LYS A 34 19.44 5.12 -17.91
N VAL A 35 19.34 3.82 -18.17
CA VAL A 35 18.03 3.18 -18.33
C VAL A 35 17.28 3.15 -16.99
N GLU A 36 16.03 3.61 -16.99
CA GLU A 36 15.19 3.73 -15.78
C GLU A 36 14.38 2.47 -15.47
N THR A 37 14.18 1.60 -16.46
CA THR A 37 13.51 0.31 -16.26
C THR A 37 14.55 -0.71 -15.83
N PRO A 38 14.55 -1.24 -14.59
CA PRO A 38 15.46 -2.32 -14.21
C PRO A 38 14.95 -3.68 -14.71
N VAL A 39 15.88 -4.59 -15.03
CA VAL A 39 15.52 -6.00 -15.28
C VAL A 39 15.35 -6.71 -13.94
N ALA A 40 14.18 -7.35 -13.77
CA ALA A 40 13.91 -8.22 -12.63
C ALA A 40 13.55 -9.63 -13.12
N THR A 41 14.03 -10.63 -12.39
CA THR A 41 13.87 -12.06 -12.71
C THR A 41 12.99 -12.81 -11.71
N SER A 42 12.64 -12.17 -10.60
CA SER A 42 11.78 -12.75 -9.55
C SER A 42 10.75 -11.74 -9.04
N LEU A 43 9.72 -12.24 -8.34
CA LEU A 43 8.77 -11.39 -7.63
C LEU A 43 9.45 -10.53 -6.56
N ALA A 44 10.37 -11.12 -5.79
CA ALA A 44 11.13 -10.41 -4.77
C ALA A 44 11.92 -9.23 -5.35
N GLU A 45 12.60 -9.44 -6.48
CA GLU A 45 13.33 -8.39 -7.20
C GLU A 45 12.40 -7.28 -7.69
N LYS A 46 11.22 -7.64 -8.25
CA LYS A 46 10.24 -6.64 -8.69
C LYS A 46 9.70 -5.82 -7.52
N ALA A 47 9.31 -6.47 -6.42
CA ALA A 47 8.73 -5.80 -5.27
C ALA A 47 9.72 -4.82 -4.62
N VAL A 48 10.96 -5.27 -4.36
CA VAL A 48 12.01 -4.43 -3.77
C VAL A 48 12.47 -3.35 -4.76
N GLY A 49 12.68 -3.72 -6.03
CA GLY A 49 13.11 -2.81 -7.08
C GLY A 49 12.12 -1.66 -7.30
N LEU A 50 10.81 -1.95 -7.28
CA LEU A 50 9.77 -0.93 -7.40
C LEU A 50 9.88 0.11 -6.28
N ILE A 51 10.01 -0.33 -5.03
CA ILE A 51 10.05 0.60 -3.89
C ILE A 51 11.41 1.28 -3.74
N SER A 52 12.49 0.70 -4.27
CA SER A 52 13.81 1.33 -4.26
C SER A 52 13.87 2.65 -5.05
N VAL A 53 12.88 2.93 -5.90
CA VAL A 53 12.71 4.23 -6.55
C VAL A 53 12.37 5.33 -5.53
N VAL A 54 11.61 5.00 -4.48
CA VAL A 54 11.23 5.91 -3.39
C VAL A 54 12.24 5.86 -2.25
N TYR A 55 12.71 4.66 -1.90
CA TYR A 55 13.69 4.42 -0.84
C TYR A 55 14.91 3.68 -1.38
N PRO A 56 15.90 4.38 -1.98
CA PRO A 56 17.06 3.77 -2.61
C PRO A 56 17.84 2.79 -1.73
N GLN A 57 17.84 3.01 -0.41
CA GLN A 57 18.48 2.14 0.58
C GLN A 57 17.87 0.72 0.65
N LEU A 58 16.66 0.51 0.12
CA LEU A 58 16.03 -0.81 0.02
C LEU A 58 16.59 -1.66 -1.12
N GLY A 59 17.39 -1.11 -2.04
CA GLY A 59 17.99 -1.85 -3.17
C GLY A 59 19.03 -2.92 -2.77
N ASP A 60 18.99 -3.43 -1.54
CA ASP A 60 19.91 -4.44 -1.01
C ASP A 60 19.41 -5.87 -1.34
N LYS A 61 20.30 -6.69 -1.88
CA LYS A 61 20.09 -8.12 -2.14
C LYS A 61 19.68 -8.91 -0.90
N LYS A 62 20.05 -8.45 0.30
CA LYS A 62 19.63 -9.08 1.57
C LYS A 62 18.11 -9.12 1.72
N ILE A 63 17.42 -8.06 1.32
CA ILE A 63 15.94 -7.98 1.40
C ILE A 63 15.33 -8.97 0.42
N ILE A 64 15.85 -9.02 -0.81
CA ILE A 64 15.41 -9.95 -1.85
C ILE A 64 15.58 -11.40 -1.38
N ASN A 65 16.77 -11.76 -0.89
CA ASN A 65 17.05 -13.10 -0.38
C ASN A 65 16.13 -13.46 0.79
N ARG A 66 15.86 -12.50 1.68
CA ARG A 66 14.95 -12.72 2.81
C ARG A 66 13.52 -13.00 2.35
N ILE A 67 13.01 -12.29 1.34
CA ILE A 67 11.70 -12.58 0.76
C ILE A 67 11.66 -14.01 0.21
N LEU A 68 12.70 -14.43 -0.52
CA LEU A 68 12.78 -15.79 -1.06
C LEU A 68 12.84 -16.88 0.02
N GLU A 69 13.45 -16.60 1.18
CA GLU A 69 13.41 -17.49 2.35
C GLU A 69 12.00 -17.58 2.94
N LEU A 70 11.34 -16.44 3.13
CA LEU A 70 9.96 -16.37 3.62
C LEU A 70 9.00 -17.09 2.66
N GLU A 71 9.22 -17.03 1.35
CA GLU A 71 8.45 -17.80 0.36
C GLU A 71 8.62 -19.31 0.54
N LYS A 72 9.82 -19.79 0.90
CA LYS A 72 10.04 -21.21 1.20
C LYS A 72 9.35 -21.62 2.51
N GLU A 73 9.33 -20.73 3.50
CA GLU A 73 8.73 -20.99 4.81
C GLU A 73 7.19 -20.96 4.77
N HIS A 74 6.61 -19.98 4.06
CA HIS A 74 5.18 -19.70 4.12
C HIS A 74 4.42 -20.04 2.84
N GLY A 75 5.13 -20.34 1.76
CA GLY A 75 4.60 -20.46 0.41
C GLY A 75 4.68 -19.13 -0.36
N GLN A 76 4.97 -19.23 -1.66
CA GLN A 76 4.96 -18.09 -2.57
C GLN A 76 3.58 -17.41 -2.57
N LEU A 77 3.55 -16.07 -2.63
CA LEU A 77 2.33 -15.24 -2.59
C LEU A 77 1.52 -15.32 -1.29
N ASN A 78 2.06 -15.92 -0.23
CA ASN A 78 1.37 -15.94 1.05
C ASN A 78 1.43 -14.55 1.73
N THR A 79 0.31 -14.07 2.26
CA THR A 79 0.23 -12.78 2.96
C THR A 79 1.22 -12.65 4.11
N ALA A 80 1.57 -13.76 4.78
CA ALA A 80 2.57 -13.75 5.86
C ALA A 80 3.96 -13.30 5.38
N VAL A 81 4.34 -13.56 4.12
CA VAL A 81 5.59 -13.07 3.54
C VAL A 81 5.60 -11.54 3.54
N SER A 82 4.51 -10.93 3.07
CA SER A 82 4.34 -9.47 3.04
C SER A 82 4.37 -8.88 4.45
N PHE A 83 3.68 -9.49 5.41
CA PHE A 83 3.62 -8.98 6.78
C PHE A 83 4.99 -9.05 7.44
N LYS A 84 5.69 -10.18 7.25
CA LYS A 84 6.99 -10.36 7.88
C LYS A 84 8.04 -9.43 7.31
N ILE A 85 8.14 -9.33 5.99
CA ILE A 85 9.16 -8.46 5.39
C ILE A 85 8.91 -6.99 5.74
N ALA A 86 7.64 -6.55 5.77
CA ALA A 86 7.28 -5.20 6.18
C ALA A 86 7.68 -4.92 7.65
N GLU A 87 7.42 -5.86 8.56
CA GLU A 87 7.86 -5.77 9.96
C GLU A 87 9.40 -5.68 10.06
N GLU A 88 10.11 -6.54 9.34
CA GLU A 88 11.57 -6.60 9.40
C GLU A 88 12.23 -5.33 8.83
N ILE A 89 11.66 -4.74 7.79
CA ILE A 89 12.07 -3.44 7.26
C ILE A 89 11.76 -2.32 8.27
N ALA A 90 10.55 -2.31 8.85
CA ALA A 90 10.16 -1.30 9.82
C ALA A 90 10.99 -1.36 11.12
N ARG A 91 11.52 -2.55 11.46
CA ARG A 91 12.50 -2.75 12.55
C ARG A 91 13.95 -2.43 12.16
N GLU A 92 14.16 -1.89 10.96
CA GLU A 92 15.49 -1.52 10.43
C GLU A 92 16.49 -2.68 10.37
N LYS A 93 16.04 -3.93 10.13
CA LYS A 93 16.95 -5.09 10.09
C LYS A 93 17.94 -5.04 8.91
N PHE A 94 17.63 -4.29 7.86
CA PHE A 94 18.40 -4.29 6.60
C PHE A 94 19.09 -2.95 6.32
N CYS A 95 18.44 -1.84 6.65
CA CYS A 95 18.92 -0.48 6.41
C CYS A 95 18.33 0.48 7.45
N LYS A 96 18.86 1.71 7.49
CA LYS A 96 18.43 2.77 8.40
C LYS A 96 17.51 3.76 7.72
N PHE A 97 16.59 4.32 8.50
CA PHE A 97 15.65 5.35 8.11
C PHE A 97 15.76 6.54 9.06
N GLU A 98 15.25 7.69 8.62
CA GLU A 98 15.29 8.93 9.41
C GLU A 98 14.35 8.87 10.62
N SER A 99 13.29 8.08 10.53
CA SER A 99 12.32 7.89 11.59
C SER A 99 11.65 6.52 11.51
N LEU A 100 11.05 6.09 12.62
CA LEU A 100 10.20 4.91 12.65
C LEU A 100 9.06 4.99 11.63
N LEU A 101 8.46 6.18 11.46
CA LEU A 101 7.38 6.40 10.51
C LEU A 101 7.84 6.14 9.07
N GLN A 102 9.03 6.60 8.71
CA GLN A 102 9.63 6.34 7.39
C GLN A 102 9.97 4.85 7.20
N ALA A 103 10.49 4.18 8.24
CA ALA A 103 10.74 2.74 8.19
C ALA A 103 9.44 1.93 8.01
N MET A 104 8.36 2.33 8.68
CA MET A 104 7.04 1.72 8.53
C MET A 104 6.46 1.95 7.12
N ASP A 105 6.51 3.18 6.61
CA ASP A 105 6.07 3.50 5.24
C ASP A 105 6.83 2.66 4.21
N ALA A 106 8.15 2.58 4.31
CA ALA A 106 8.98 1.73 3.46
C ALA A 106 8.59 0.24 3.54
N GLY A 107 8.39 -0.29 4.76
CA GLY A 107 7.96 -1.66 4.98
C GLY A 107 6.58 -1.96 4.38
N ILE A 108 5.61 -1.06 4.59
CA ILE A 108 4.26 -1.16 4.01
C ILE A 108 4.33 -1.19 2.49
N ARG A 109 5.12 -0.32 1.87
CA ARG A 109 5.27 -0.27 0.42
C ARG A 109 5.87 -1.55 -0.14
N VAL A 110 6.90 -2.12 0.50
CA VAL A 110 7.49 -3.40 0.04
C VAL A 110 6.50 -4.55 0.17
N GLY A 111 5.79 -4.63 1.31
CA GLY A 111 4.74 -5.63 1.50
C GLY A 111 3.62 -5.48 0.46
N PHE A 112 3.17 -4.25 0.23
CA PHE A 112 2.12 -3.95 -0.74
C PHE A 112 2.56 -4.26 -2.18
N ALA A 113 3.81 -3.93 -2.54
CA ALA A 113 4.40 -4.31 -3.82
C ALA A 113 4.48 -5.83 -3.99
N TYR A 114 4.81 -6.56 -2.94
CA TYR A 114 4.82 -8.03 -2.96
C TYR A 114 3.41 -8.60 -3.23
N ILE A 115 2.39 -8.13 -2.51
CA ILE A 115 0.99 -8.58 -2.67
C ILE A 115 0.46 -8.28 -4.07
N THR A 116 0.86 -7.16 -4.66
CA THR A 116 0.46 -6.71 -5.99
C THR A 116 1.37 -7.22 -7.11
N LEU A 117 2.20 -8.22 -6.84
CA LEU A 117 3.13 -8.86 -7.79
C LEU A 117 4.23 -7.94 -8.35
N GLY A 118 4.36 -6.73 -7.81
CA GLY A 118 5.27 -5.68 -8.30
C GLY A 118 4.97 -5.25 -9.74
N VAL A 119 3.70 -5.29 -10.16
CA VAL A 119 3.28 -4.96 -11.54
C VAL A 119 2.35 -3.74 -11.64
N VAL A 120 2.05 -3.09 -10.52
CA VAL A 120 1.17 -1.92 -10.46
C VAL A 120 1.87 -0.78 -9.73
N SER A 121 1.49 0.46 -10.04
CA SER A 121 2.08 1.65 -9.41
C SER A 121 1.52 1.95 -8.02
N SER A 122 0.43 1.30 -7.60
CA SER A 122 -0.27 1.57 -6.33
C SER A 122 0.61 1.61 -5.07
N PRO A 123 1.66 0.79 -4.90
CA PRO A 123 2.58 0.92 -3.78
C PRO A 123 3.39 2.23 -3.74
N ILE A 124 3.51 2.93 -4.87
CA ILE A 124 4.18 4.23 -4.98
C ILE A 124 3.12 5.34 -5.02
N GLU A 125 2.19 5.23 -5.96
CA GLU A 125 1.27 6.30 -6.31
C GLU A 125 -0.06 6.22 -5.56
N GLY A 126 -0.53 5.01 -5.25
CA GLY A 126 -1.85 4.77 -4.66
C GLY A 126 -1.87 4.90 -3.14
N PHE A 127 -0.87 4.35 -2.45
CA PHE A 127 -0.57 4.63 -1.04
C PHE A 127 0.45 5.77 -1.01
N THR A 128 0.01 6.98 -0.67
CA THR A 128 0.81 8.18 -0.87
C THR A 128 1.67 8.52 0.33
N THR A 129 1.14 8.40 1.54
CA THR A 129 1.89 8.74 2.75
C THR A 129 1.32 8.12 4.02
N LEU A 130 2.18 7.86 4.99
CA LEU A 130 1.82 7.55 6.37
C LEU A 130 2.12 8.75 7.26
N LYS A 131 1.13 9.25 8.00
CA LYS A 131 1.29 10.32 8.99
C LYS A 131 0.96 9.82 10.40
N ILE A 132 1.44 10.58 11.39
CA ILE A 132 1.03 10.44 12.79
C ILE A 132 0.03 11.55 13.10
N GLY A 133 -1.11 11.18 13.65
CA GLY A 133 -2.09 12.08 14.23
C GLY A 133 -2.21 11.91 15.74
N LYS A 134 -3.13 12.65 16.34
CA LYS A 134 -3.49 12.51 17.75
C LYS A 134 -4.91 11.94 17.90
N THR A 135 -5.06 10.97 18.79
CA THR A 135 -6.38 10.56 19.29
C THR A 135 -6.99 11.69 20.13
N ARG A 136 -8.28 11.60 20.49
CA ARG A 136 -8.91 12.56 21.41
C ARG A 136 -8.27 12.56 22.81
N LYS A 137 -7.54 11.49 23.15
CA LYS A 137 -6.75 11.37 24.39
C LYS A 137 -5.32 11.88 24.26
N GLY A 138 -4.90 12.33 23.08
CA GLY A 138 -3.54 12.81 22.80
C GLY A 138 -2.51 11.72 22.52
N GLU A 139 -2.95 10.48 22.32
CA GLU A 139 -2.07 9.35 21.96
C GLU A 139 -1.77 9.38 20.46
N ASP A 140 -0.61 8.85 20.05
CA ASP A 140 -0.24 8.78 18.64
C ASP A 140 -1.01 7.68 17.92
N HIS A 141 -1.72 8.03 16.83
CA HIS A 141 -2.35 7.06 15.92
C HIS A 141 -1.84 7.25 14.49
N LEU A 142 -2.04 6.23 13.65
CA LEU A 142 -1.63 6.28 12.23
C LEU A 142 -2.75 6.81 11.33
N ILE A 143 -2.35 7.65 10.39
CA ILE A 143 -3.18 8.15 9.28
C ILE A 143 -2.56 7.67 7.97
N ALA A 144 -3.29 6.85 7.21
CA ALA A 144 -2.86 6.31 5.92
C ALA A 144 -3.52 7.09 4.78
N TYR A 145 -2.72 7.73 3.93
CA TYR A 145 -3.20 8.50 2.78
C TYR A 145 -3.22 7.64 1.53
N PHE A 146 -4.33 7.73 0.80
CA PHE A 146 -4.53 7.08 -0.48
C PHE A 146 -4.97 8.07 -1.56
N SER A 147 -4.61 7.79 -2.80
CA SER A 147 -4.99 8.58 -3.98
C SER A 147 -5.73 7.71 -5.01
N GLY A 148 -6.28 8.32 -6.08
CA GLY A 148 -7.04 7.63 -7.14
C GLY A 148 -6.34 6.42 -7.77
N PRO A 149 -5.02 6.46 -8.07
CA PRO A 149 -4.24 5.32 -8.52
C PRO A 149 -4.40 4.02 -7.71
N ILE A 150 -4.84 4.09 -6.44
CA ILE A 150 -5.11 2.90 -5.61
C ILE A 150 -6.09 1.91 -6.26
N ARG A 151 -6.96 2.36 -7.16
CA ARG A 151 -7.91 1.50 -7.89
C ARG A 151 -7.18 0.41 -8.69
N SER A 152 -5.97 0.70 -9.17
CA SER A 152 -5.15 -0.23 -9.96
C SER A 152 -4.58 -1.40 -9.14
N ALA A 153 -4.47 -1.28 -7.82
CA ALA A 153 -3.94 -2.32 -6.95
C ALA A 153 -4.76 -3.62 -7.01
N GLY A 154 -6.04 -3.49 -7.34
CA GLY A 154 -7.03 -4.52 -7.12
C GLY A 154 -7.54 -4.52 -5.67
N THR A 155 -8.83 -4.78 -5.54
CA THR A 155 -9.60 -4.65 -4.30
C THR A 155 -9.13 -5.59 -3.18
N THR A 156 -8.65 -6.80 -3.51
CA THR A 156 -8.08 -7.70 -2.49
C THR A 156 -6.77 -7.14 -1.93
N ALA A 157 -5.88 -6.62 -2.77
CA ALA A 157 -4.62 -6.06 -2.31
C ALA A 157 -4.85 -4.80 -1.46
N GLY A 158 -5.84 -3.98 -1.84
CA GLY A 158 -6.30 -2.85 -1.04
C GLY A 158 -6.77 -3.25 0.37
N CYS A 159 -7.56 -4.32 0.48
CA CYS A 159 -7.97 -4.85 1.78
C CYS A 159 -6.78 -5.31 2.64
N VAL A 160 -5.83 -6.02 2.02
CA VAL A 160 -4.66 -6.58 2.72
C VAL A 160 -3.69 -5.49 3.17
N VAL A 161 -3.50 -4.42 2.40
CA VAL A 161 -2.61 -3.31 2.82
C VAL A 161 -3.15 -2.58 4.04
N LEU A 162 -4.48 -2.43 4.17
CA LEU A 162 -5.07 -1.87 5.40
C LEU A 162 -4.79 -2.75 6.63
N MET A 163 -4.89 -4.08 6.48
CA MET A 163 -4.53 -5.01 7.55
C MET A 163 -3.03 -4.97 7.88
N LEU A 164 -2.18 -4.77 6.86
CA LEU A 164 -0.74 -4.64 7.04
C LEU A 164 -0.39 -3.38 7.85
N ILE A 165 -1.02 -2.25 7.52
CA ILE A 165 -0.83 -0.99 8.25
C ILE A 165 -1.30 -1.15 9.70
N ASP A 166 -2.46 -1.76 9.93
CA ASP A 166 -2.97 -2.05 11.27
C ASP A 166 -2.06 -3.01 12.06
N TYR A 167 -1.52 -4.03 11.40
CA TYR A 167 -0.56 -4.94 12.02
C TYR A 167 0.71 -4.20 12.48
N LEU A 168 1.25 -3.28 11.67
CA LEU A 168 2.39 -2.46 12.10
C LEU A 168 2.00 -1.44 13.18
N ARG A 169 0.80 -0.84 13.11
CA ARG A 169 0.25 0.01 14.19
C ARG A 169 0.34 -0.72 15.53
N GLU A 170 -0.20 -1.93 15.60
CA GLU A 170 -0.18 -2.74 16.82
C GLU A 170 1.25 -3.14 17.23
N THR A 171 2.08 -3.52 16.25
CA THR A 171 3.47 -3.97 16.49
C THR A 171 4.34 -2.87 17.10
N PHE A 172 4.12 -1.61 16.71
CA PHE A 172 4.91 -0.46 17.15
C PHE A 172 4.21 0.40 18.21
N GLY A 173 3.07 -0.06 18.74
CA GLY A 173 2.43 0.55 19.91
C GLY A 173 1.65 1.83 19.62
N PHE A 174 1.21 2.05 18.38
CA PHE A 174 0.31 3.16 18.04
C PHE A 174 -1.12 2.87 18.52
N ALA A 175 -1.76 3.90 19.06
CA ALA A 175 -3.13 3.83 19.52
C ALA A 175 -4.11 3.58 18.36
N LYS A 176 -5.28 3.05 18.69
CA LYS A 176 -6.37 2.92 17.71
C LYS A 176 -6.94 4.30 17.40
N TYR A 177 -7.30 4.50 16.14
CA TYR A 177 -8.07 5.67 15.71
C TYR A 177 -9.42 5.73 16.45
N ASP A 178 -9.80 6.92 16.89
CA ASP A 178 -10.98 7.14 17.72
C ASP A 178 -11.89 8.23 17.11
N PRO A 179 -12.56 7.94 15.98
CA PRO A 179 -13.36 8.92 15.29
C PRO A 179 -14.51 9.44 16.15
N ASP A 180 -14.84 10.71 15.99
CA ASP A 180 -16.09 11.28 16.46
C ASP A 180 -17.22 11.02 15.45
N GLU A 181 -18.45 11.39 15.83
CA GLU A 181 -19.61 11.18 14.97
C GLU A 181 -19.55 12.01 13.67
N GLN A 182 -18.94 13.20 13.67
CA GLN A 182 -18.83 14.02 12.46
C GLN A 182 -17.86 13.39 11.46
N GLU A 183 -16.74 12.84 11.92
CA GLU A 183 -15.78 12.11 11.11
C GLU A 183 -16.40 10.84 10.52
N VAL A 184 -17.19 10.09 11.31
CA VAL A 184 -17.93 8.92 10.81
C VAL A 184 -18.91 9.34 9.71
N ARG A 185 -19.66 10.41 9.93
CA ARG A 185 -20.62 10.92 8.93
C ARG A 185 -19.92 11.48 7.69
N ARG A 186 -18.71 12.03 7.83
CA ARG A 186 -17.86 12.41 6.71
C ARG A 186 -17.53 11.22 5.80
N TYR A 187 -17.24 10.03 6.35
CA TYR A 187 -17.06 8.83 5.52
C TYR A 187 -18.32 8.48 4.73
N VAL A 188 -19.51 8.59 5.34
CA VAL A 188 -20.79 8.35 4.65
C VAL A 188 -20.95 9.35 3.51
N THR A 189 -20.94 10.64 3.83
CA THR A 189 -21.15 11.72 2.85
C THR A 189 -20.18 11.63 1.69
N GLU A 190 -18.90 11.41 1.96
CA GLU A 190 -17.87 11.43 0.92
C GLU A 190 -17.95 10.20 0.00
N ASN A 191 -18.30 9.02 0.52
CA ASN A 191 -18.51 7.83 -0.33
C ASN A 191 -19.72 7.97 -1.25
N TYR A 192 -20.84 8.51 -0.76
CA TYR A 192 -22.03 8.78 -1.58
C TYR A 192 -21.78 9.91 -2.59
N ASP A 193 -21.18 11.02 -2.16
CA ASP A 193 -20.80 12.12 -3.05
C ASP A 193 -19.83 11.67 -4.16
N TYR A 194 -18.88 10.80 -3.84
CA TYR A 194 -17.96 10.25 -4.83
C TYR A 194 -18.71 9.32 -5.81
N HIS A 195 -19.55 8.42 -5.30
CA HIS A 195 -20.31 7.48 -6.13
C HIS A 195 -21.25 8.19 -7.12
N GLU A 196 -21.99 9.18 -6.64
CA GLU A 196 -23.05 9.84 -7.41
C GLU A 196 -22.52 10.94 -8.32
N ARG A 197 -21.42 11.60 -7.93
CA ARG A 197 -21.01 12.87 -8.55
C ARG A 197 -19.64 12.83 -9.20
N VAL A 198 -18.86 11.77 -8.98
CA VAL A 198 -17.50 11.61 -9.52
C VAL A 198 -17.38 10.34 -10.36
N THR A 199 -17.48 9.16 -9.74
CA THR A 199 -17.46 7.87 -10.43
C THR A 199 -18.14 6.81 -9.58
N ASN A 200 -18.87 5.91 -10.22
CA ASN A 200 -19.49 4.79 -9.52
C ASN A 200 -18.42 3.88 -8.90
N LEU A 201 -18.61 3.61 -7.61
CA LEU A 201 -17.93 2.56 -6.86
C LEU A 201 -18.43 1.18 -7.33
N GLN A 202 -17.54 0.21 -7.45
CA GLN A 202 -17.91 -1.19 -7.72
C GLN A 202 -18.77 -1.80 -6.61
N TYR A 203 -18.65 -1.27 -5.40
CA TYR A 203 -19.48 -1.56 -4.26
C TYR A 203 -19.68 -0.26 -3.50
N LEU A 204 -20.93 0.23 -3.46
CA LEU A 204 -21.33 1.30 -2.55
C LEU A 204 -21.89 0.61 -1.30
N PRO A 205 -21.17 0.61 -0.17
CA PRO A 205 -21.69 0.06 1.06
C PRO A 205 -22.91 0.84 1.53
N THR A 206 -23.82 0.20 2.28
CA THR A 206 -24.94 0.93 2.88
C THR A 206 -24.44 1.91 3.94
N GLU A 207 -25.24 2.92 4.27
CA GLU A 207 -24.90 3.86 5.34
C GLU A 207 -24.57 3.12 6.66
N GLU A 208 -25.33 2.07 7.01
CA GLU A 208 -25.08 1.26 8.20
C GLU A 208 -23.73 0.54 8.14
N GLU A 209 -23.35 0.01 6.97
CA GLU A 209 -22.04 -0.61 6.78
C GLU A 209 -20.91 0.40 6.89
N ILE A 210 -21.06 1.59 6.28
CA ILE A 210 -20.05 2.66 6.37
C ILE A 210 -19.91 3.10 7.83
N VAL A 211 -21.01 3.35 8.53
CA VAL A 211 -20.99 3.76 9.94
C VAL A 211 -20.34 2.68 10.81
N PHE A 212 -20.69 1.41 10.60
CA PHE A 212 -20.07 0.29 11.32
C PHE A 212 -18.57 0.23 11.08
N LEU A 213 -18.13 0.27 9.82
CA LEU A 213 -16.72 0.20 9.47
C LEU A 213 -15.95 1.41 10.02
N ALA A 214 -16.42 2.63 9.75
CA ALA A 214 -15.76 3.86 10.17
C ALA A 214 -15.59 3.93 11.70
N LYS A 215 -16.58 3.49 12.48
CA LYS A 215 -16.49 3.44 13.96
C LYS A 215 -15.48 2.43 14.49
N ASN A 216 -15.17 1.39 13.72
CA ASN A 216 -14.32 0.28 14.14
C ASN A 216 -12.94 0.26 13.45
N LEU A 217 -12.62 1.25 12.62
CA LEU A 217 -11.32 1.37 11.96
C LEU A 217 -10.22 1.62 12.99
N PRO A 218 -9.17 0.77 13.05
CA PRO A 218 -8.07 0.97 14.00
C PRO A 218 -7.04 2.01 13.51
N ILE A 219 -7.08 2.37 12.23
CA ILE A 219 -6.27 3.41 11.59
C ILE A 219 -7.18 4.42 10.91
N GLN A 220 -6.75 5.67 10.79
CA GLN A 220 -7.50 6.66 10.02
C GLN A 220 -7.19 6.47 8.52
N ILE A 221 -8.21 6.15 7.72
CA ILE A 221 -8.08 6.10 6.26
C ILE A 221 -8.35 7.50 5.72
N SER A 222 -7.32 8.13 5.17
CA SER A 222 -7.41 9.46 4.55
C SER A 222 -7.04 9.37 3.07
N GLY A 223 -6.97 10.53 2.43
CA GLY A 223 -6.55 10.61 1.05
C GLY A 223 -6.31 12.04 0.61
N ASP A 224 -5.60 12.16 -0.51
CA ASP A 224 -5.38 13.43 -1.17
C ASP A 224 -6.70 13.93 -1.79
N PRO A 225 -6.93 15.25 -1.88
CA PRO A 225 -8.10 15.80 -2.55
C PRO A 225 -7.97 15.61 -4.07
N THR A 226 -8.34 14.42 -4.55
CA THR A 226 -8.18 14.06 -5.98
C THR A 226 -9.20 14.73 -6.89
N GLU A 227 -10.25 15.32 -6.31
CA GLU A 227 -11.37 15.92 -7.05
C GLU A 227 -11.51 17.40 -6.75
N ASN A 228 -11.92 18.18 -7.76
CA ASN A 228 -12.22 19.61 -7.62
C ASN A 228 -13.60 19.87 -6.99
N ARG A 229 -14.27 18.84 -6.46
CA ARG A 229 -15.60 18.94 -5.87
C ARG A 229 -15.51 18.84 -4.35
N GLU A 230 -16.11 19.80 -3.66
CA GLU A 230 -16.25 19.75 -2.21
C GLU A 230 -17.30 18.72 -1.77
N VAL A 231 -17.13 18.13 -0.59
CA VAL A 231 -18.16 17.32 0.06
C VAL A 231 -19.41 18.15 0.31
N SER A 232 -20.58 17.50 0.22
CA SER A 232 -21.88 18.14 0.40
C SER A 232 -22.15 18.54 1.86
N ASN A 233 -21.54 17.85 2.83
CA ASN A 233 -21.68 18.11 4.26
C ASN A 233 -20.43 17.67 5.04
N TYR A 234 -20.37 17.96 6.35
CA TYR A 234 -19.27 17.61 7.26
C TYR A 234 -17.91 18.18 6.81
N LYS A 235 -17.91 19.49 6.56
CA LYS A 235 -16.74 20.31 6.23
C LYS A 235 -16.00 20.77 7.50
N ASP A 236 -14.78 21.22 7.31
CA ASP A 236 -13.96 21.91 8.34
C ASP A 236 -13.74 21.07 9.60
N LEU A 237 -13.49 19.75 9.43
CA LEU A 237 -13.20 18.83 10.53
C LEU A 237 -11.72 18.88 10.90
N ASP A 238 -11.42 18.95 12.20
CA ASP A 238 -10.06 19.12 12.73
C ASP A 238 -9.04 18.10 12.20
N ARG A 239 -9.44 16.83 12.05
CA ARG A 239 -8.55 15.75 11.59
C ARG A 239 -8.73 15.40 10.10
N VAL A 240 -9.49 16.20 9.34
CA VAL A 240 -9.64 16.05 7.89
C VAL A 240 -9.17 17.33 7.21
N GLU A 241 -7.95 17.30 6.66
CA GLU A 241 -7.22 18.47 6.12
C GLU A 241 -7.88 19.17 4.91
N THR A 242 -9.01 18.66 4.40
CA THR A 242 -9.63 19.17 3.17
C THR A 242 -11.15 19.03 3.18
N ASN A 243 -11.82 19.96 2.49
CA ASN A 243 -13.24 19.89 2.16
C ASN A 243 -13.52 19.25 0.80
N PHE A 244 -12.49 18.93 0.02
CA PHE A 244 -12.62 18.26 -1.27
C PHE A 244 -12.76 16.74 -1.12
N ILE A 245 -13.41 16.11 -2.09
CA ILE A 245 -13.56 14.65 -2.12
C ILE A 245 -12.19 14.00 -2.31
N ARG A 246 -11.90 13.05 -1.41
CA ARG A 246 -10.70 12.21 -1.40
C ARG A 246 -11.01 10.88 -2.08
N GLY A 247 -10.90 10.84 -3.41
CA GLY A 247 -11.29 9.66 -4.21
C GLY A 247 -10.52 8.39 -3.81
N GLY A 248 -9.22 8.51 -3.48
CA GLY A 248 -8.43 7.39 -2.98
C GLY A 248 -8.97 6.77 -1.67
N MET A 249 -9.43 7.62 -0.75
CA MET A 249 -10.09 7.20 0.49
C MET A 249 -11.39 6.43 0.18
N CYS A 250 -12.25 6.97 -0.69
CA CYS A 250 -13.51 6.30 -1.07
C CYS A 250 -13.26 4.93 -1.71
N LEU A 251 -12.29 4.85 -2.62
CA LEU A 251 -11.93 3.60 -3.31
C LEU A 251 -11.40 2.54 -2.33
N ILE A 252 -10.44 2.89 -1.48
CA ILE A 252 -9.84 1.91 -0.56
C ILE A 252 -10.82 1.48 0.55
N PHE A 253 -11.69 2.40 1.00
CA PHE A 253 -12.72 2.10 1.99
C PHE A 253 -13.82 1.21 1.42
N SER A 254 -14.42 1.61 0.29
CA SER A 254 -15.60 0.92 -0.25
C SER A 254 -15.24 -0.29 -1.11
N GLU A 255 -14.34 -0.14 -2.08
CA GLU A 255 -13.95 -1.25 -2.97
C GLU A 255 -12.87 -2.15 -2.33
N GLY A 256 -11.98 -1.59 -1.51
CA GLY A 256 -10.96 -2.34 -0.80
C GLY A 256 -11.49 -3.06 0.45
N LEU A 257 -11.85 -2.30 1.48
CA LEU A 257 -12.25 -2.85 2.78
C LEU A 257 -13.64 -3.50 2.73
N ALA A 258 -14.68 -2.73 2.39
CA ALA A 258 -16.06 -3.20 2.49
C ALA A 258 -16.35 -4.34 1.50
N GLN A 259 -16.08 -4.14 0.20
CA GLN A 259 -16.35 -5.16 -0.83
C GLN A 259 -15.59 -6.48 -0.58
N LYS A 260 -14.38 -6.42 0.01
CA LYS A 260 -13.55 -7.61 0.23
C LYS A 260 -13.49 -8.08 1.67
N ALA A 261 -14.37 -7.59 2.54
CA ALA A 261 -14.38 -7.96 3.96
C ALA A 261 -14.32 -9.47 4.18
N GLN A 262 -15.16 -10.28 3.51
CA GLN A 262 -15.17 -11.74 3.66
C GLN A 262 -13.84 -12.39 3.27
N LYS A 263 -13.26 -12.00 2.12
CA LYS A 263 -11.97 -12.54 1.66
C LYS A 263 -10.82 -12.04 2.55
N GLY A 264 -10.89 -10.79 2.96
CA GLY A 264 -9.96 -10.16 3.89
C GLY A 264 -9.91 -10.89 5.22
N LEU A 265 -11.06 -11.20 5.83
CA LEU A 265 -11.15 -11.97 7.06
C LEU A 265 -10.51 -13.35 6.93
N ARG A 266 -10.71 -14.04 5.80
CA ARG A 266 -10.05 -15.33 5.53
C ARG A 266 -8.53 -15.18 5.49
N LEU A 267 -8.02 -14.15 4.80
CA LEU A 267 -6.58 -13.90 4.70
C LEU A 267 -5.98 -13.51 6.07
N LEU A 268 -6.69 -12.67 6.83
CA LEU A 268 -6.31 -12.27 8.18
C LEU A 268 -6.24 -13.49 9.12
N LYS A 269 -7.21 -14.41 9.03
CA LYS A 269 -7.18 -15.66 9.80
C LYS A 269 -5.93 -16.49 9.46
N GLY A 270 -5.61 -16.64 8.18
CA GLY A 270 -4.40 -17.37 7.76
C GLY A 270 -3.10 -16.73 8.24
N VAL A 271 -3.06 -15.39 8.36
CA VAL A 271 -1.94 -14.66 8.97
C VAL A 271 -1.87 -14.91 10.48
N LYS A 272 -3.00 -14.88 11.20
CA LYS A 272 -3.07 -15.19 12.63
C LYS A 272 -2.64 -16.62 12.96
N GLU A 273 -3.05 -17.60 12.15
CA GLU A 273 -2.66 -19.01 12.29
C GLU A 273 -1.14 -19.20 12.19
N LYS A 274 -0.43 -18.28 11.53
CA LYS A 274 1.04 -18.25 11.42
C LYS A 274 1.72 -17.46 12.53
N GLY A 275 1.00 -17.05 13.57
CA GLY A 275 1.54 -16.41 14.78
C GLY A 275 1.62 -14.88 14.74
N PHE A 276 1.08 -14.22 13.71
CA PHE A 276 1.07 -12.77 13.63
C PHE A 276 -0.05 -12.19 14.49
N LYS A 277 0.29 -11.27 15.40
CA LYS A 277 -0.66 -10.56 16.26
C LYS A 277 -1.32 -9.42 15.48
N ALA A 278 -2.56 -9.65 15.02
CA ALA A 278 -3.36 -8.66 14.28
C ALA A 278 -4.76 -8.58 14.89
N THR A 279 -4.86 -7.93 16.06
CA THR A 279 -6.10 -7.97 16.86
C THR A 279 -7.25 -7.21 16.22
N GLY A 280 -6.96 -6.23 15.36
CA GLY A 280 -7.94 -5.26 14.87
C GLY A 280 -8.25 -4.28 15.97
#